data_AF-A0A2E0X608-F1
#
_entry.id   AF-A0A2E0X608-F1
#
_cell.length_a   1.000
_cell.length_b   1.000
_cell.length_c   1.000
_cell.angle_alpha   90.00
_cell.angle_beta   90.00
_cell.angle_gamma   90.00
#
_symmetry.space_group_name_H-M   'P 1'
#
loop_
_entity.id
_entity.type
_entity.pdbx_description
1 polymer ?
#
loop_
_entity_poly.entity_id
_entity_poly.type
_entity_poly.pdbx_seq_one_letter_code
_entity_poly.pdbx_strand_id
1 'polypeptide(L)'
;MNCATAAAAPTALAADRTIEDYLARIPNDWPAAIQSVVVDADAVTISGQAPPADAPSWRLLELRPNNSLTDLAPVECVVVDHTTNSAFEAAVPRFVDGYDRLLSRWVVAAGDADGQAEPRLLSAAKYADKLPTPADRIDLQRQRPLSKKGLAAVDGPASYSDVVELGIHNITINLPLALLLARPDAPDALQHEYCGHTYPINPGDVARLDRVLQFADQHDIVSSVIILAPRLPADDSRHAALTHPDAVDGHYSLANVATAEGVATYAALIDFLAQRYSRPDRQFGRIDNWIVHNEVDSAWVWTNAGERSVVSFVEQYVKSLRIVDLIARTYHPGARAFVSLDHYWTLTHEPDPQRYYPGRRVLELLCAWGRAEGNFPWGVAHHPYPENLLKPDTWNDATARDDVDTPRVTFKNIGVLMQWLQQPEHRYRGAVRPVLLSEQGFHTPDDSTASQQLQCRALRYAWEQVAPYDAIEAFHYHRRMDHPAEGGLKCGLRMLADPATGADGARKLGWYTWQELGQAP
;
A
#
# COMPACT_ATOMS: atom_id res chain seq x y z
N MET A 1 -3.07 -11.35 -47.74
CA MET A 1 -2.25 -10.70 -46.70
C MET A 1 -3.10 -9.57 -46.13
N ASN A 2 -3.82 -9.83 -45.04
CA ASN A 2 -4.58 -8.80 -44.33
C ASN A 2 -3.66 -8.22 -43.25
N CYS A 3 -3.27 -6.96 -43.40
CA CYS A 3 -2.70 -6.18 -42.31
C CYS A 3 -3.80 -5.95 -41.28
N ALA A 4 -3.72 -6.62 -40.13
CA ALA A 4 -4.45 -6.19 -38.96
C ALA A 4 -3.91 -4.81 -38.57
N THR A 5 -4.74 -3.78 -38.71
CA THR A 5 -4.47 -2.46 -38.15
C THR A 5 -4.52 -2.59 -36.63
N ALA A 6 -3.37 -2.50 -35.97
CA ALA A 6 -3.32 -2.32 -34.51
C ALA A 6 -4.13 -1.07 -34.16
N ALA A 7 -5.12 -1.21 -33.26
CA ALA A 7 -5.84 -0.08 -32.73
C ALA A 7 -4.84 0.90 -32.09
N ALA A 8 -4.95 2.19 -32.40
CA ALA A 8 -4.11 3.19 -31.75
C ALA A 8 -4.46 3.26 -30.27
N ALA A 9 -3.44 3.23 -29.40
CA ALA A 9 -3.65 3.39 -27.96
C ALA A 9 -4.48 4.66 -27.66
N PRO A 10 -5.47 4.60 -26.76
CA PRO A 10 -6.28 5.76 -26.43
C PRO A 10 -5.41 6.91 -25.90
N THR A 11 -5.81 8.15 -26.20
CA THR A 11 -5.19 9.32 -25.55
C THR A 11 -5.41 9.25 -24.04
N ALA A 12 -4.50 9.82 -23.24
CA ALA A 12 -4.60 9.80 -21.78
C ALA A 12 -5.97 10.30 -21.27
N LEU A 13 -6.54 11.33 -21.89
CA LEU A 13 -7.87 11.85 -21.56
C LEU A 13 -9.01 10.87 -21.88
N ALA A 14 -8.90 10.12 -22.98
CA ALA A 14 -9.89 9.09 -23.32
C ALA A 14 -9.81 7.91 -22.34
N ALA A 15 -8.59 7.51 -21.98
CA ALA A 15 -8.36 6.46 -20.98
C ALA A 15 -8.97 6.84 -19.61
N ASP A 16 -8.73 8.07 -19.14
CA ASP A 16 -9.30 8.55 -17.88
C ASP A 16 -10.83 8.54 -17.89
N ARG A 17 -11.45 9.01 -18.98
CA ARG A 17 -12.91 8.98 -19.13
C ARG A 17 -13.46 7.56 -19.10
N THR A 18 -12.80 6.61 -19.75
CA THR A 18 -13.20 5.19 -19.70
C THR A 18 -13.14 4.65 -18.28
N ILE A 19 -12.11 4.99 -17.50
CA ILE A 19 -11.99 4.58 -16.10
C ILE A 19 -13.08 5.26 -15.25
N GLU A 20 -13.31 6.56 -15.42
CA GLU A 20 -14.35 7.27 -14.67
C GLU A 20 -15.75 6.74 -14.98
N ASP A 21 -16.08 6.51 -16.25
CA ASP A 21 -17.34 5.91 -16.69
C ASP A 21 -17.51 4.50 -16.12
N TYR A 22 -16.43 3.72 -16.03
CA TYR A 22 -16.45 2.40 -15.40
C TYR A 22 -16.75 2.49 -13.91
N LEU A 23 -16.10 3.41 -13.19
CA LEU A 23 -16.25 3.59 -11.74
C LEU A 23 -17.59 4.23 -11.34
N ALA A 24 -18.19 5.03 -12.23
CA ALA A 24 -19.46 5.69 -12.01
C ALA A 24 -20.68 4.75 -12.18
N ARG A 25 -20.51 3.63 -12.89
CA ARG A 25 -21.60 2.65 -13.09
C ARG A 25 -21.99 1.99 -11.79
N ILE A 26 -23.30 1.99 -11.50
CA ILE A 26 -23.84 1.31 -10.33
C ILE A 26 -23.82 -0.20 -10.62
N PRO A 27 -23.54 -1.07 -9.64
CA PRO A 27 -23.51 -2.53 -9.86
C PRO A 27 -24.75 -3.10 -10.58
N ASN A 28 -25.92 -2.49 -10.41
CA ASN A 28 -27.17 -2.92 -11.05
C ASN A 28 -27.34 -2.45 -12.50
N ASP A 29 -26.46 -1.60 -13.02
CA ASP A 29 -26.51 -1.12 -14.41
C ASP A 29 -25.82 -2.09 -15.38
N TRP A 30 -25.11 -3.09 -14.86
CA TRP A 30 -24.41 -4.08 -15.66
C TRP A 30 -25.35 -5.19 -16.14
N PRO A 31 -25.30 -5.60 -17.42
CA PRO A 31 -26.08 -6.73 -17.94
C PRO A 31 -25.79 -8.07 -17.24
N ALA A 32 -24.60 -8.22 -16.67
CA ALA A 32 -24.15 -9.40 -15.95
C ALA A 32 -23.40 -8.99 -14.67
N ALA A 33 -23.25 -9.93 -13.74
CA ALA A 33 -22.54 -9.66 -12.49
C ALA A 33 -21.76 -10.88 -12.02
N ILE A 34 -20.52 -10.67 -11.60
CA ILE A 34 -19.76 -11.70 -10.88
C ILE A 34 -20.08 -11.58 -9.38
N GLN A 35 -20.69 -12.62 -8.84
CA GLN A 35 -21.17 -12.65 -7.47
C GLN A 35 -20.06 -13.12 -6.51
N SER A 36 -19.30 -14.16 -6.88
CA SER A 36 -18.20 -14.68 -6.07
C SER A 36 -17.02 -15.15 -6.93
N VAL A 37 -15.81 -14.95 -6.40
CA VAL A 37 -14.53 -15.48 -6.86
C VAL A 37 -13.85 -16.10 -5.65
N VAL A 38 -13.87 -17.42 -5.56
CA VAL A 38 -13.26 -18.20 -4.47
C VAL A 38 -11.94 -18.76 -4.96
N VAL A 39 -10.87 -18.45 -4.25
CA VAL A 39 -9.54 -19.02 -4.51
C VAL A 39 -9.26 -20.08 -3.45
N ASP A 40 -9.00 -21.30 -3.90
CA ASP A 40 -8.60 -22.44 -3.07
C ASP A 40 -7.10 -22.75 -3.25
N ALA A 41 -6.66 -23.92 -2.82
CA ALA A 41 -5.26 -24.33 -2.94
C ALA A 41 -4.82 -24.49 -4.41
N ASP A 42 -5.69 -25.05 -5.26
CA ASP A 42 -5.37 -25.48 -6.63
C ASP A 42 -6.35 -24.94 -7.69
N ALA A 43 -7.47 -24.35 -7.29
CA ALA A 43 -8.51 -23.86 -8.20
C ALA A 43 -9.00 -22.44 -7.85
N VAL A 44 -9.55 -21.76 -8.86
CA VAL A 44 -10.36 -20.55 -8.71
C VAL A 44 -11.75 -20.84 -9.25
N THR A 45 -12.77 -20.64 -8.40
CA THR A 45 -14.17 -20.82 -8.75
C THR A 45 -14.85 -19.45 -8.89
N ILE A 46 -15.42 -19.18 -10.05
CA ILE A 46 -16.08 -17.93 -10.39
C ILE A 46 -17.56 -18.21 -10.63
N SER A 47 -18.44 -17.52 -9.92
CA SER A 47 -19.90 -17.64 -10.08
C SER A 47 -20.56 -16.29 -10.21
N GLY A 48 -21.65 -16.24 -10.98
CA GLY A 48 -22.34 -14.99 -11.27
C GLY A 48 -23.66 -15.13 -12.01
N GLN A 49 -24.24 -13.98 -12.32
CA GLN A 49 -25.41 -13.85 -13.17
C GLN A 49 -24.97 -13.63 -14.61
N ALA A 50 -25.51 -14.47 -15.51
CA ALA A 50 -25.25 -14.35 -16.94
C ALA A 50 -25.99 -13.15 -17.53
N PRO A 51 -25.52 -12.58 -18.66
CA PRO A 51 -26.29 -11.61 -19.44
C PRO A 51 -27.68 -12.16 -19.84
N PRO A 52 -28.64 -11.28 -20.18
CA PRO A 52 -29.93 -11.67 -20.75
C PRO A 52 -29.79 -12.61 -21.97
N ALA A 53 -30.77 -13.49 -22.20
CA ALA A 53 -30.69 -14.50 -23.26
C ALA A 53 -30.62 -13.93 -24.69
N ASP A 54 -31.05 -12.68 -24.88
CA ASP A 54 -30.95 -11.92 -26.11
C ASP A 54 -29.63 -11.13 -26.25
N ALA A 55 -28.74 -11.21 -25.25
CA ALA A 55 -27.42 -10.60 -25.32
C ALA A 55 -26.51 -11.32 -26.34
N PRO A 56 -25.50 -10.63 -26.89
CA PRO A 56 -24.46 -11.26 -27.71
C PRO A 56 -23.78 -12.41 -26.97
N SER A 57 -23.11 -13.29 -27.72
CA SER A 57 -22.21 -14.28 -27.13
C SER A 57 -21.25 -13.60 -26.15
N TRP A 58 -21.13 -14.21 -24.97
CA TRP A 58 -20.33 -13.67 -23.88
C TRP A 58 -19.34 -14.70 -23.39
N ARG A 59 -18.25 -14.23 -22.79
CA ARG A 59 -17.20 -15.05 -22.20
C ARG A 59 -16.78 -14.48 -20.85
N LEU A 60 -16.16 -15.33 -20.04
CA LEU A 60 -15.45 -14.90 -18.85
C LEU A 60 -14.00 -14.58 -19.23
N LEU A 61 -13.55 -13.38 -18.89
CA LEU A 61 -12.23 -12.87 -19.19
C LEU A 61 -11.39 -12.79 -17.90
N GLU A 62 -10.15 -13.25 -17.99
CA GLU A 62 -9.17 -13.12 -16.92
C GLU A 62 -8.33 -11.85 -17.12
N LEU A 63 -8.47 -10.87 -16.22
CA LEU A 63 -7.61 -9.69 -16.21
C LEU A 63 -6.50 -9.88 -15.17
N ARG A 64 -5.27 -10.06 -15.65
CA ARG A 64 -4.06 -10.04 -14.81
C ARG A 64 -3.74 -8.60 -14.40
N PRO A 65 -2.92 -8.37 -13.36
CA PRO A 65 -2.58 -7.03 -12.90
C PRO A 65 -2.00 -6.12 -13.99
N ASN A 66 -1.24 -6.67 -14.93
CA ASN A 66 -0.66 -5.92 -16.06
C ASN A 66 -1.65 -5.60 -17.20
N ASN A 67 -2.91 -6.03 -17.10
CA ASN A 67 -3.95 -5.60 -18.05
C ASN A 67 -4.59 -4.28 -17.63
N SER A 68 -4.87 -3.41 -18.60
CA SER A 68 -5.64 -2.17 -18.38
C SER A 68 -7.11 -2.39 -18.71
N LEU A 69 -8.02 -1.68 -18.04
CA LEU A 69 -9.42 -1.62 -18.50
C LEU A 69 -9.58 -0.87 -19.84
N THR A 70 -8.59 -0.07 -20.21
CA THR A 70 -8.56 0.71 -21.45
C THR A 70 -7.85 -0.02 -22.60
N ASP A 71 -7.22 -1.15 -22.30
CA ASP A 71 -6.54 -2.02 -23.26
C ASP A 71 -6.67 -3.48 -22.78
N LEU A 72 -7.73 -4.13 -23.24
CA LEU A 72 -8.13 -5.50 -22.85
C LEU A 72 -7.51 -6.57 -23.77
N ALA A 73 -6.47 -6.24 -24.55
CA ALA A 73 -5.83 -7.17 -25.48
C ALA A 73 -4.40 -7.55 -25.05
N PRO A 74 -3.97 -8.83 -25.16
CA PRO A 74 -4.75 -10.06 -25.32
C PRO A 74 -5.08 -10.64 -23.94
N VAL A 75 -6.34 -10.56 -23.53
CA VAL A 75 -6.84 -11.23 -22.34
C VAL A 75 -7.11 -12.70 -22.64
N GLU A 76 -6.61 -13.60 -21.79
CA GLU A 76 -6.96 -15.02 -21.87
C GLU A 76 -8.45 -15.21 -21.60
N CYS A 77 -9.16 -15.83 -22.55
CA CYS A 77 -10.57 -16.15 -22.43
C CYS A 77 -10.75 -17.51 -21.74
N VAL A 78 -11.53 -17.54 -20.67
CA VAL A 78 -12.05 -18.79 -20.11
C VAL A 78 -13.46 -18.96 -20.64
N VAL A 79 -13.66 -20.00 -21.46
CA VAL A 79 -14.99 -20.36 -21.93
C VAL A 79 -15.71 -21.10 -20.80
N VAL A 80 -16.86 -20.57 -20.40
CA VAL A 80 -17.76 -21.22 -19.44
C VAL A 80 -18.87 -21.87 -20.25
N ASP A 81 -19.08 -23.17 -20.08
CA ASP A 81 -20.19 -23.86 -20.72
C ASP A 81 -21.52 -23.18 -20.34
N HIS A 82 -22.33 -22.87 -21.35
CA HIS A 82 -23.63 -22.25 -21.16
C HIS A 82 -24.55 -23.17 -20.34
N THR A 83 -24.72 -22.88 -19.06
CA THR A 83 -25.88 -23.39 -18.32
C THR A 83 -27.10 -22.58 -18.75
N THR A 84 -28.18 -23.26 -19.13
CA THR A 84 -29.47 -22.69 -19.62
C THR A 84 -30.22 -21.82 -18.61
N ASN A 85 -29.59 -21.49 -17.48
CA ASN A 85 -30.13 -20.69 -16.39
C ASN A 85 -29.49 -19.29 -16.41
N SER A 86 -30.16 -18.32 -15.79
CA SER A 86 -29.69 -16.93 -15.59
C SER A 86 -28.41 -16.79 -14.73
N ALA A 87 -27.70 -17.89 -14.46
CA ALA A 87 -26.49 -17.95 -13.65
C ALA A 87 -25.44 -18.82 -14.32
N PHE A 88 -24.17 -18.57 -14.01
CA PHE A 88 -23.02 -19.34 -14.47
C PHE A 88 -22.08 -19.67 -13.32
N GLU A 89 -21.31 -20.73 -13.50
CA GLU A 89 -20.18 -21.11 -12.66
C GLU A 89 -19.05 -21.64 -13.53
N ALA A 90 -17.82 -21.22 -13.22
CA ALA A 90 -16.61 -21.64 -13.91
C ALA A 90 -15.56 -22.01 -12.87
N ALA A 91 -14.80 -23.07 -13.14
CA ALA A 91 -13.64 -23.45 -12.35
C ALA A 91 -12.40 -23.51 -13.24
N VAL A 92 -11.33 -22.87 -12.80
CA VAL A 92 -10.03 -22.87 -13.50
C VAL A 92 -8.91 -23.24 -12.54
N PRO A 93 -7.78 -23.78 -13.03
CA PRO A 93 -6.60 -23.99 -12.19
C PRO A 93 -6.10 -22.66 -11.60
N ARG A 94 -5.72 -22.63 -10.32
CA ARG A 94 -5.12 -21.45 -9.70
C ARG A 94 -3.78 -21.10 -10.33
N PHE A 95 -2.94 -22.10 -10.58
CA PHE A 95 -1.63 -21.91 -11.17
C PHE A 95 -1.66 -22.27 -12.67
N VAL A 96 -1.12 -21.39 -13.51
CA VAL A 96 -1.02 -21.57 -14.96
C VAL A 96 0.26 -20.92 -15.47
N ASP A 97 1.05 -21.61 -16.29
CA ASP A 97 2.18 -21.04 -17.04
C ASP A 97 3.05 -20.02 -16.26
N GLY A 98 3.45 -20.36 -15.03
CA GLY A 98 4.29 -19.46 -14.24
C GLY A 98 3.55 -18.39 -13.43
N TYR A 99 2.22 -18.43 -13.37
CA TYR A 99 1.36 -17.37 -12.81
C TYR A 99 0.33 -17.91 -11.80
N ASP A 100 0.04 -17.10 -10.77
CA ASP A 100 -1.00 -17.38 -9.76
C ASP A 100 -2.24 -16.50 -10.02
N ARG A 101 -3.35 -17.15 -10.40
CA ARG A 101 -4.65 -16.51 -10.64
C ARG A 101 -5.29 -15.93 -9.37
N LEU A 102 -4.70 -16.13 -8.19
CA LEU A 102 -4.98 -15.34 -6.99
C LEU A 102 -4.98 -13.83 -7.30
N LEU A 103 -4.06 -13.39 -8.17
CA LEU A 103 -3.85 -11.98 -8.49
C LEU A 103 -4.79 -11.45 -9.59
N SER A 104 -5.53 -12.34 -10.25
CA SER A 104 -6.44 -11.98 -11.34
C SER A 104 -7.75 -11.39 -10.82
N ARG A 105 -8.32 -10.49 -11.62
CA ARG A 105 -9.73 -10.10 -11.53
C ARG A 105 -10.46 -10.65 -12.74
N TRP A 106 -11.72 -11.02 -12.55
CA TRP A 106 -12.53 -11.68 -13.58
C TRP A 106 -13.58 -10.73 -14.10
N VAL A 107 -13.93 -10.79 -15.38
CA VAL A 107 -15.00 -9.94 -15.95
C VAL A 107 -15.81 -10.68 -17.01
N VAL A 108 -17.11 -10.43 -17.07
CA VAL A 108 -17.96 -10.91 -18.17
C VAL A 108 -17.90 -9.90 -19.30
N ALA A 109 -17.60 -10.35 -20.51
CA ALA A 109 -17.56 -9.49 -21.69
C ALA A 109 -18.25 -10.13 -22.90
N ALA A 110 -18.83 -9.29 -23.75
CA ALA A 110 -19.28 -9.69 -25.07
C ALA A 110 -18.07 -9.87 -25.98
N GLY A 111 -18.07 -10.93 -26.79
CA GLY A 111 -17.04 -11.19 -27.78
C GLY A 111 -17.48 -12.24 -28.79
N ASP A 112 -16.91 -12.19 -29.99
CA ASP A 112 -17.06 -13.26 -30.97
C ASP A 112 -16.34 -14.53 -30.50
N ALA A 113 -16.80 -15.70 -30.97
CA ALA A 113 -16.19 -16.98 -30.61
C ALA A 113 -14.68 -17.02 -30.93
N ASP A 114 -14.25 -16.26 -31.94
CA ASP A 114 -12.89 -16.24 -32.46
C ASP A 114 -11.94 -15.23 -31.76
N GLY A 115 -12.45 -14.34 -30.90
CA GLY A 115 -11.64 -13.38 -30.13
C GLY A 115 -11.00 -12.25 -30.94
N GLN A 116 -11.59 -11.88 -32.08
CA GLN A 116 -11.04 -10.88 -33.01
C GLN A 116 -11.55 -9.47 -32.71
N ALA A 117 -12.73 -9.32 -32.11
CA ALA A 117 -13.30 -8.03 -31.74
C ALA A 117 -12.86 -7.60 -30.32
N GLU A 118 -12.66 -6.29 -30.13
CA GLU A 118 -12.40 -5.74 -28.79
C GLU A 118 -13.54 -6.10 -27.83
N PRO A 119 -13.23 -6.70 -26.66
CA PRO A 119 -14.26 -7.17 -25.74
C PRO A 119 -15.02 -5.99 -25.14
N ARG A 120 -16.35 -6.03 -25.21
CA ARG A 120 -17.22 -5.05 -24.54
C ARG A 120 -17.64 -5.58 -23.18
N LEU A 121 -17.26 -4.88 -22.10
CA LEU A 121 -17.61 -5.28 -20.74
C LEU A 121 -19.12 -5.36 -20.53
N LEU A 122 -19.56 -6.48 -19.94
CA LEU A 122 -20.94 -6.75 -19.53
C LEU A 122 -21.10 -6.81 -18.01
N SER A 123 -20.00 -6.84 -17.26
CA SER A 123 -19.96 -6.71 -15.81
C SER A 123 -18.82 -5.79 -15.37
N ALA A 124 -18.86 -5.33 -14.12
CA ALA A 124 -17.64 -4.93 -13.44
C ALA A 124 -16.70 -6.12 -13.30
N ALA A 125 -15.39 -5.87 -13.28
CA ALA A 125 -14.43 -6.89 -12.93
C ALA A 125 -14.51 -7.22 -11.42
N LYS A 126 -14.04 -8.39 -10.99
CA LYS A 126 -14.09 -8.78 -9.58
C LYS A 126 -12.84 -9.53 -9.15
N TYR A 127 -12.22 -9.08 -8.06
CA TYR A 127 -11.17 -9.82 -7.36
C TYR A 127 -11.76 -10.93 -6.48
N ALA A 128 -10.89 -11.81 -5.99
CA ALA A 128 -11.22 -12.83 -5.00
C ALA A 128 -11.93 -12.23 -3.77
N ASP A 129 -13.09 -12.80 -3.39
CA ASP A 129 -13.79 -12.46 -2.15
C ASP A 129 -13.43 -13.41 -0.99
N LYS A 130 -12.95 -14.61 -1.35
CA LYS A 130 -12.46 -15.63 -0.42
C LYS A 130 -11.08 -16.10 -0.86
N LEU A 131 -10.18 -16.15 0.11
CA LEU A 131 -8.79 -16.52 -0.07
C LEU A 131 -8.53 -17.87 0.61
N PRO A 132 -7.57 -18.66 0.12
CA PRO A 132 -7.15 -19.85 0.82
C PRO A 132 -6.48 -19.41 2.12
N THR A 133 -6.86 -20.03 3.23
CA THR A 133 -6.19 -19.85 4.52
C THR A 133 -5.69 -21.21 4.97
N PRO A 134 -4.37 -21.43 5.09
CA PRO A 134 -3.82 -22.67 5.61
C PRO A 134 -4.40 -22.98 7.00
N ALA A 135 -4.74 -24.24 7.24
CA ALA A 135 -5.39 -24.66 8.48
C ALA A 135 -4.56 -24.35 9.73
N ASP A 136 -3.23 -24.38 9.62
CA ASP A 136 -2.28 -24.02 10.68
C ASP A 136 -2.17 -22.50 10.92
N ARG A 137 -2.85 -21.69 10.11
CA ARG A 137 -2.78 -20.22 10.14
C ARG A 137 -4.13 -19.53 10.32
N ILE A 138 -5.22 -20.31 10.43
CA ILE A 138 -6.58 -19.78 10.56
C ILE A 138 -6.77 -18.95 11.83
N ASP A 139 -6.05 -19.31 12.89
CA ASP A 139 -6.08 -18.64 14.19
C ASP A 139 -5.01 -17.55 14.35
N LEU A 140 -4.26 -17.23 13.29
CA LEU A 140 -3.33 -16.09 13.33
C LEU A 140 -4.12 -14.79 13.45
N GLN A 141 -4.20 -14.31 14.68
CA GLN A 141 -4.83 -13.04 14.98
C GLN A 141 -3.88 -11.89 14.69
N ARG A 142 -4.47 -10.82 14.19
CA ARG A 142 -3.81 -9.53 14.04
C ARG A 142 -3.38 -9.01 15.42
N GLN A 143 -2.13 -8.59 15.56
CA GLN A 143 -1.68 -7.92 16.78
C GLN A 143 -2.26 -6.50 16.85
N ARG A 144 -2.70 -6.10 18.04
CA ARG A 144 -3.05 -4.70 18.34
C ARG A 144 -1.98 -4.15 19.26
N PRO A 145 -1.49 -2.93 19.03
CA PRO A 145 -0.47 -2.35 19.88
C PRO A 145 -1.07 -2.02 21.25
N LEU A 146 -0.29 -2.19 22.32
CA LEU A 146 -0.72 -1.91 23.69
C LEU A 146 -0.94 -0.41 23.93
N SER A 147 -0.30 0.45 23.14
CA SER A 147 -0.43 1.90 23.14
C SER A 147 -0.27 2.39 21.71
N LYS A 148 -0.80 3.58 21.37
CA LYS A 148 -0.55 4.20 20.06
C LYS A 148 0.91 4.65 19.89
N LYS A 149 1.70 4.68 20.96
CA LYS A 149 3.04 5.27 20.95
C LYS A 149 4.01 4.46 20.09
N GLY A 150 4.50 5.10 19.02
CA GLY A 150 5.40 4.50 18.06
C GLY A 150 6.69 5.25 17.78
N LEU A 151 7.57 4.58 17.05
CA LEU A 151 8.79 5.18 16.51
C LEU A 151 8.92 4.82 15.02
N ALA A 152 9.17 5.82 14.19
CA ALA A 152 9.35 5.62 12.76
C ALA A 152 10.77 5.18 12.41
N ALA A 153 10.92 4.47 11.29
CA ALA A 153 12.19 4.09 10.67
C ALA A 153 13.17 3.34 11.59
N VAL A 154 12.67 2.33 12.33
CA VAL A 154 13.52 1.44 13.15
C VAL A 154 14.20 0.43 12.23
N ASP A 155 15.53 0.50 12.14
CA ASP A 155 16.31 -0.22 11.12
C ASP A 155 17.38 -1.17 11.69
N GLY A 156 17.60 -1.18 13.00
CA GLY A 156 18.57 -2.07 13.64
C GLY A 156 18.87 -1.79 15.12
N PRO A 157 19.88 -2.50 15.68
CA PRO A 157 20.17 -2.52 17.12
C PRO A 157 20.48 -1.17 17.75
N ALA A 158 20.98 -0.20 16.98
CA ALA A 158 21.24 1.16 17.47
C ALA A 158 19.98 1.84 18.03
N SER A 159 18.80 1.42 17.58
CA SER A 159 17.52 1.99 18.03
C SER A 159 16.92 1.28 19.24
N TYR A 160 17.36 0.06 19.58
CA TYR A 160 16.63 -0.83 20.50
C TYR A 160 16.53 -0.28 21.92
N SER A 161 17.60 0.31 22.45
CA SER A 161 17.56 0.89 23.79
C SER A 161 16.55 2.03 23.90
N ASP A 162 16.47 2.89 22.88
CA ASP A 162 15.47 3.96 22.86
C ASP A 162 14.06 3.40 22.68
N VAL A 163 13.86 2.37 21.85
CA VAL A 163 12.55 1.71 21.70
C VAL A 163 12.04 1.19 23.04
N VAL A 164 12.90 0.51 23.81
CA VAL A 164 12.55 0.00 25.15
C VAL A 164 12.34 1.15 26.14
N GLU A 165 13.29 2.07 26.25
CA GLU A 165 13.25 3.15 27.24
C GLU A 165 12.09 4.14 27.03
N LEU A 166 11.68 4.38 25.78
CA LEU A 166 10.54 5.24 25.44
C LEU A 166 9.18 4.54 25.63
N GLY A 167 9.16 3.22 25.84
CA GLY A 167 7.92 2.43 25.93
C GLY A 167 7.15 2.40 24.60
N ILE A 168 7.85 2.14 23.50
CA ILE A 168 7.29 2.04 22.15
C ILE A 168 6.56 0.71 21.97
N HIS A 169 5.37 0.73 21.36
CA HIS A 169 4.54 -0.46 21.13
C HIS A 169 4.20 -0.68 19.65
N ASN A 170 4.64 0.20 18.77
CA ASN A 170 4.50 0.06 17.32
C ASN A 170 5.67 0.74 16.59
N ILE A 171 6.18 0.10 15.55
CA ILE A 171 7.32 0.63 14.76
C ILE A 171 7.01 0.62 13.27
N THR A 172 7.63 1.55 12.53
CA THR A 172 7.75 1.43 11.07
C THR A 172 9.15 0.99 10.67
N ILE A 173 9.22 0.19 9.60
CA ILE A 173 10.46 -0.30 9.01
C ILE A 173 10.41 -0.02 7.50
N ASN A 174 11.36 0.76 7.00
CA ASN A 174 11.49 0.99 5.57
C ASN A 174 12.13 -0.22 4.89
N LEU A 175 11.46 -0.76 3.88
CA LEU A 175 11.91 -1.92 3.11
C LEU A 175 12.04 -1.56 1.63
N PRO A 176 13.23 -1.12 1.19
CA PRO A 176 13.55 -0.98 -0.23
C PRO A 176 13.56 -2.37 -0.88
N LEU A 177 12.46 -2.74 -1.51
CA LEU A 177 12.17 -4.10 -1.96
C LEU A 177 13.21 -4.63 -2.95
N ALA A 178 13.77 -3.74 -3.79
CA ALA A 178 14.81 -4.12 -4.74
C ALA A 178 16.11 -4.59 -4.11
N LEU A 179 16.38 -4.26 -2.85
CA LEU A 179 17.56 -4.74 -2.13
C LEU A 179 17.38 -6.20 -1.67
N LEU A 180 16.13 -6.67 -1.51
CA LEU A 180 15.84 -8.08 -1.23
C LEU A 180 16.10 -8.99 -2.42
N LEU A 181 15.94 -8.50 -3.65
CA LEU A 181 16.30 -9.28 -4.83
C LEU A 181 17.83 -9.26 -4.98
N ALA A 182 18.45 -10.42 -4.78
CA ALA A 182 19.89 -10.56 -4.86
C ALA A 182 20.39 -10.21 -6.26
N ARG A 183 21.64 -9.74 -6.31
CA ARG A 183 22.32 -9.54 -7.60
C ARG A 183 22.62 -10.91 -8.23
N PRO A 184 22.63 -11.04 -9.57
CA PRO A 184 22.85 -12.32 -10.25
C PRO A 184 24.13 -13.07 -9.84
N ASP A 185 25.14 -12.35 -9.36
CA ASP A 185 26.45 -12.87 -8.97
C ASP A 185 26.58 -13.16 -7.46
N ALA A 186 25.51 -13.03 -6.68
CA ALA A 186 25.53 -13.28 -5.24
C ALA A 186 25.63 -14.79 -4.92
N PRO A 187 26.76 -15.29 -4.38
CA PRO A 187 27.01 -16.74 -4.26
C PRO A 187 26.14 -17.44 -3.20
N ASP A 188 25.60 -16.70 -2.23
CA ASP A 188 24.86 -17.23 -1.08
C ASP A 188 23.37 -16.81 -1.09
N ALA A 189 22.82 -16.48 -2.26
CA ALA A 189 21.42 -16.08 -2.38
C ALA A 189 20.48 -17.21 -1.91
N LEU A 190 19.52 -16.87 -1.05
CA LEU A 190 18.44 -17.79 -0.68
C LEU A 190 17.55 -18.00 -1.91
N GLN A 191 17.20 -19.23 -2.23
CA GLN A 191 16.35 -19.53 -3.38
C GLN A 191 14.88 -19.57 -2.94
N HIS A 192 14.05 -18.68 -3.47
CA HIS A 192 12.61 -18.68 -3.23
C HIS A 192 11.86 -19.11 -4.48
N GLU A 193 11.10 -20.20 -4.36
CA GLU A 193 10.25 -20.71 -5.45
C GLU A 193 8.87 -20.05 -5.39
N TYR A 194 8.46 -19.43 -6.49
CA TYR A 194 7.12 -18.88 -6.65
C TYR A 194 6.62 -19.15 -8.07
N CYS A 195 5.47 -19.82 -8.17
CA CYS A 195 4.85 -20.21 -9.44
C CYS A 195 5.78 -20.96 -10.41
N GLY A 196 6.72 -21.78 -9.92
CA GLY A 196 7.65 -22.53 -10.77
C GLY A 196 8.84 -21.73 -11.30
N HIS A 197 9.03 -20.52 -10.78
CA HIS A 197 10.22 -19.70 -10.98
C HIS A 197 11.02 -19.56 -9.68
N THR A 198 12.34 -19.57 -9.80
CA THR A 198 13.26 -19.35 -8.68
C THR A 198 13.70 -17.89 -8.64
N TYR A 199 13.50 -17.24 -7.49
CA TYR A 199 13.90 -15.87 -7.21
C TYR A 199 15.04 -15.85 -6.19
N PRO A 200 16.21 -15.29 -6.53
CA PRO A 200 17.34 -15.22 -5.61
C PRO A 200 17.15 -14.08 -4.62
N ILE A 201 17.07 -14.40 -3.33
CA ILE A 201 16.84 -13.44 -2.24
C ILE A 201 18.15 -13.15 -1.50
N ASN A 202 18.40 -11.87 -1.24
CA ASN A 202 19.59 -11.38 -0.57
C ASN A 202 19.57 -11.76 0.93
N PRO A 203 20.45 -12.68 1.39
CA PRO A 203 20.45 -13.14 2.77
C PRO A 203 20.79 -12.03 3.78
N GLY A 204 21.59 -11.03 3.39
CA GLY A 204 22.01 -9.95 4.27
C GLY A 204 20.85 -9.02 4.64
N ASP A 205 20.05 -8.63 3.65
CA ASP A 205 18.86 -7.80 3.87
C ASP A 205 17.77 -8.56 4.62
N VAL A 206 17.58 -9.85 4.34
CA VAL A 206 16.69 -10.71 5.11
C VAL A 206 17.15 -10.81 6.57
N ALA A 207 18.43 -11.07 6.83
CA ALA A 207 18.95 -11.17 8.19
C ALA A 207 18.82 -9.85 8.96
N ARG A 208 18.90 -8.69 8.27
CA ARG A 208 18.65 -7.38 8.88
C ARG A 208 17.19 -7.23 9.28
N LEU A 209 16.26 -7.58 8.40
CA LEU A 209 14.83 -7.52 8.68
C LEU A 209 14.44 -8.50 9.80
N ASP A 210 14.93 -9.75 9.75
CA ASP A 210 14.74 -10.76 10.79
C ASP A 210 15.10 -10.21 12.18
N ARG A 211 16.27 -9.57 12.32
CA ARG A 211 16.71 -9.02 13.63
C ARG A 211 15.74 -7.99 14.19
N VAL A 212 15.26 -7.06 13.35
CA VAL A 212 14.33 -6.01 13.79
C VAL A 212 12.97 -6.61 14.15
N LEU A 213 12.45 -7.54 13.34
CA LEU A 213 11.15 -8.16 13.59
C LEU A 213 11.17 -9.13 14.78
N GLN A 214 12.26 -9.87 14.98
CA GLN A 214 12.47 -10.70 16.17
C GLN A 214 12.52 -9.85 17.44
N PHE A 215 13.25 -8.73 17.39
CA PHE A 215 13.27 -7.78 18.51
C PHE A 215 11.86 -7.23 18.79
N ALA A 216 11.11 -6.84 17.75
CA ALA A 216 9.75 -6.36 17.91
C ALA A 216 8.83 -7.42 18.55
N ASP A 217 8.85 -8.67 18.05
CA ASP A 217 8.02 -9.76 18.61
C ASP A 217 8.41 -10.11 20.05
N GLN A 218 9.71 -10.10 20.40
CA GLN A 218 10.20 -10.33 21.77
C GLN A 218 9.74 -9.26 22.77
N HIS A 219 9.37 -8.07 22.28
CA HIS A 219 8.95 -6.93 23.08
C HIS A 219 7.46 -6.57 22.90
N ASP A 220 6.66 -7.46 22.28
CA ASP A 220 5.24 -7.25 22.00
C ASP A 220 4.94 -5.96 21.21
N ILE A 221 5.83 -5.62 20.27
CA ILE A 221 5.75 -4.42 19.42
C ILE A 221 5.15 -4.80 18.07
N VAL A 222 4.08 -4.10 17.68
CA VAL A 222 3.46 -4.26 16.35
C VAL A 222 4.36 -3.68 15.27
N SER A 223 4.66 -4.48 14.25
CA SER A 223 5.56 -4.06 13.15
C SER A 223 4.79 -3.67 11.89
N SER A 224 5.04 -2.46 11.41
CA SER A 224 4.52 -1.94 10.15
C SER A 224 5.65 -1.80 9.14
N VAL A 225 5.61 -2.54 8.03
CA VAL A 225 6.66 -2.47 7.00
C VAL A 225 6.18 -1.57 5.86
N ILE A 226 7.00 -0.59 5.49
CA ILE A 226 6.77 0.28 4.33
C ILE A 226 7.48 -0.34 3.13
N ILE A 227 6.69 -0.84 2.19
CA ILE A 227 7.18 -1.44 0.95
C ILE A 227 7.55 -0.32 -0.01
N LEU A 228 8.83 -0.22 -0.35
CA LEU A 228 9.38 0.84 -1.19
C LEU A 228 10.01 0.22 -2.44
N ALA A 229 9.68 0.73 -3.63
CA ALA A 229 10.37 0.33 -4.87
C ALA A 229 11.40 1.42 -5.24
N PRO A 230 12.68 1.31 -4.81
CA PRO A 230 13.68 2.30 -5.17
C PRO A 230 13.88 2.34 -6.68
N ARG A 231 14.03 3.55 -7.24
CA ARG A 231 14.38 3.69 -8.64
C ARG A 231 15.81 3.16 -8.84
N LEU A 232 15.92 2.00 -9.47
CA LEU A 232 17.22 1.45 -9.83
C LEU A 232 17.76 2.15 -11.09
N PRO A 233 19.09 2.27 -11.26
CA PRO A 233 19.69 2.65 -12.53
C PRO A 233 19.20 1.76 -13.68
N ALA A 234 19.05 2.32 -14.89
CA ALA A 234 18.51 1.58 -16.04
C ALA A 234 19.40 0.40 -16.50
N ASP A 235 20.69 0.42 -16.13
CA ASP A 235 21.66 -0.64 -16.39
C ASP A 235 21.68 -1.73 -15.29
N ASP A 236 20.94 -1.55 -14.18
CA ASP A 236 20.74 -2.61 -13.19
C ASP A 236 19.76 -3.66 -13.75
N SER A 237 20.18 -4.91 -13.79
CA SER A 237 19.37 -6.04 -14.29
C SER A 237 18.01 -6.18 -13.60
N ARG A 238 17.84 -5.65 -12.39
CA ARG A 238 16.60 -5.71 -11.61
C ARG A 238 15.66 -4.54 -11.91
N HIS A 239 16.11 -3.52 -12.63
CA HIS A 239 15.34 -2.32 -12.94
C HIS A 239 14.01 -2.66 -13.63
N ALA A 240 14.08 -3.40 -14.73
CA ALA A 240 12.90 -3.76 -15.52
C ALA A 240 11.86 -4.55 -14.69
N ALA A 241 12.30 -5.34 -13.71
CA ALA A 241 11.42 -6.17 -12.89
C ALA A 241 10.76 -5.43 -11.72
N LEU A 242 11.29 -4.30 -11.26
CA LEU A 242 10.83 -3.66 -10.01
C LEU A 242 10.49 -2.18 -10.15
N THR A 243 11.15 -1.46 -11.06
CA THR A 243 10.87 -0.04 -11.33
C THR A 243 9.76 0.07 -12.36
N HIS A 244 8.73 0.87 -12.09
CA HIS A 244 7.68 1.13 -13.07
C HIS A 244 8.29 1.69 -14.37
N PRO A 245 7.90 1.19 -15.56
CA PRO A 245 8.61 1.50 -16.81
C PRO A 245 8.62 2.99 -17.18
N ASP A 246 7.59 3.74 -16.81
CA ASP A 246 7.54 5.20 -17.07
C ASP A 246 8.11 6.04 -15.93
N ALA A 247 8.71 5.42 -14.91
CA ALA A 247 9.29 6.17 -13.80
C ALA A 247 10.59 6.86 -14.22
N VAL A 248 10.64 8.19 -14.13
CA VAL A 248 11.77 9.00 -14.64
C VAL A 248 12.50 9.80 -13.57
N ASP A 249 11.88 10.02 -12.41
CA ASP A 249 12.42 10.86 -11.32
C ASP A 249 11.96 10.35 -9.93
N GLY A 250 12.22 11.11 -8.87
CA GLY A 250 11.86 10.81 -7.48
C GLY A 250 12.87 9.95 -6.71
N HIS A 251 12.52 9.56 -5.49
CA HIS A 251 13.29 8.61 -4.67
C HIS A 251 12.85 7.16 -4.90
N TYR A 252 11.55 6.95 -5.10
CA TYR A 252 10.95 5.65 -5.34
C TYR A 252 10.00 5.71 -6.53
N SER A 253 9.85 4.58 -7.21
CA SER A 253 8.83 4.37 -8.22
C SER A 253 7.60 3.67 -7.63
N LEU A 254 6.49 3.66 -8.36
CA LEU A 254 5.52 2.59 -8.20
C LEU A 254 6.21 1.24 -8.51
N ALA A 255 5.78 0.15 -7.87
CA ALA A 255 6.22 -1.18 -8.30
C ALA A 255 5.80 -1.44 -9.75
N ASN A 256 6.60 -2.18 -10.52
CA ASN A 256 6.24 -2.51 -11.90
C ASN A 256 5.04 -3.47 -11.95
N VAL A 257 3.84 -2.91 -12.05
CA VAL A 257 2.59 -3.65 -12.29
C VAL A 257 2.14 -3.58 -13.75
N ALA A 258 2.94 -2.96 -14.63
CA ALA A 258 2.62 -2.74 -16.04
C ALA A 258 3.08 -3.89 -16.94
N THR A 259 3.94 -4.79 -16.44
CA THR A 259 4.50 -5.92 -17.21
C THR A 259 4.31 -7.23 -16.46
N ALA A 260 4.23 -8.35 -17.19
CA ALA A 260 4.08 -9.67 -16.58
C ALA A 260 5.27 -10.04 -15.69
N GLU A 261 6.50 -9.75 -16.13
CA GLU A 261 7.73 -9.97 -15.34
C GLU A 261 7.74 -9.13 -14.07
N GLY A 262 7.33 -7.86 -14.16
CA GLY A 262 7.25 -6.97 -13.01
C GLY A 262 6.24 -7.46 -11.96
N VAL A 263 5.06 -7.87 -12.41
CA VAL A 263 4.03 -8.46 -11.55
C VAL A 263 4.53 -9.73 -10.89
N ALA A 264 5.16 -10.64 -11.64
CA ALA A 264 5.66 -11.89 -11.11
C ALA A 264 6.76 -11.66 -10.06
N THR A 265 7.71 -10.75 -10.33
CA THR A 265 8.80 -10.43 -9.40
C THR A 265 8.29 -9.73 -8.15
N TYR A 266 7.41 -8.74 -8.29
CA TYR A 266 6.80 -8.07 -7.15
C TYR A 266 6.00 -9.06 -6.28
N ALA A 267 5.17 -9.90 -6.90
CA ALA A 267 4.42 -10.94 -6.20
C ALA A 267 5.33 -11.93 -5.46
N ALA A 268 6.40 -12.42 -6.09
CA ALA A 268 7.33 -13.36 -5.46
C ALA A 268 8.04 -12.77 -4.23
N LEU A 269 8.44 -11.50 -4.28
CA LEU A 269 9.06 -10.84 -3.13
C LEU A 269 8.07 -10.65 -1.98
N ILE A 270 6.81 -10.29 -2.30
CA ILE A 270 5.75 -10.20 -1.27
C ILE A 270 5.41 -11.59 -0.72
N ASP A 271 5.36 -12.64 -1.56
CA ASP A 271 5.12 -14.03 -1.13
C ASP A 271 6.21 -14.49 -0.17
N PHE A 272 7.48 -14.31 -0.52
CA PHE A 272 8.61 -14.60 0.36
C PHE A 272 8.47 -13.96 1.73
N LEU A 273 8.18 -12.65 1.77
CA LEU A 273 8.02 -11.89 3.02
C LEU A 273 6.81 -12.41 3.82
N ALA A 274 5.65 -12.56 3.18
CA ALA A 274 4.43 -12.98 3.84
C ALA A 274 4.53 -14.41 4.37
N GLN A 275 5.12 -15.32 3.60
CA GLN A 275 5.37 -16.71 4.00
C GLN A 275 6.29 -16.77 5.22
N ARG A 276 7.40 -16.02 5.21
CA ARG A 276 8.43 -16.02 6.25
C ARG A 276 7.96 -15.40 7.56
N TYR A 277 7.30 -14.25 7.49
CA TYR A 277 6.92 -13.46 8.68
C TYR A 277 5.47 -13.70 9.14
N SER A 278 4.79 -14.67 8.55
CA SER A 278 3.49 -15.19 9.04
C SER A 278 3.60 -16.62 9.54
N ARG A 279 4.81 -17.09 9.88
CA ARG A 279 5.01 -18.43 10.43
C ARG A 279 4.34 -18.55 11.80
N PRO A 280 3.61 -19.66 12.08
CA PRO A 280 3.01 -19.89 13.39
C PRO A 280 4.01 -19.91 14.55
N ASP A 281 5.24 -20.38 14.32
CA ASP A 281 6.31 -20.44 15.32
C ASP A 281 7.02 -19.10 15.56
N ARG A 282 6.70 -18.07 14.77
CA ARG A 282 7.27 -16.71 14.85
C ARG A 282 8.80 -16.67 14.84
N GLN A 283 9.46 -17.68 14.25
CA GLN A 283 10.92 -17.82 14.28
C GLN A 283 11.66 -16.54 13.83
N PHE A 284 11.08 -15.77 12.91
CA PHE A 284 11.68 -14.57 12.31
C PHE A 284 10.96 -13.27 12.71
N GLY A 285 10.13 -13.31 13.76
CA GLY A 285 9.21 -12.22 14.08
C GLY A 285 8.02 -12.15 13.12
N ARG A 286 7.34 -10.99 13.08
CA ARG A 286 6.08 -10.81 12.37
C ARG A 286 5.96 -9.48 11.63
N ILE A 287 5.28 -9.49 10.48
CA ILE A 287 4.79 -8.28 9.82
C ILE A 287 3.27 -8.24 9.97
N ASP A 288 2.74 -7.23 10.67
CA ASP A 288 1.30 -7.09 10.90
C ASP A 288 0.64 -6.13 9.90
N ASN A 289 1.32 -5.03 9.60
CA ASN A 289 0.82 -3.98 8.72
C ASN A 289 1.76 -3.79 7.54
N TRP A 290 1.18 -3.69 6.34
CA TRP A 290 1.90 -3.52 5.08
C TRP A 290 1.55 -2.15 4.51
N ILE A 291 2.40 -1.16 4.71
CA ILE A 291 2.22 0.17 4.10
C ILE A 291 2.77 0.07 2.68
N VAL A 292 1.90 0.28 1.69
CA VAL A 292 2.22 0.03 0.27
C VAL A 292 2.59 1.33 -0.40
N HIS A 293 3.90 1.49 -0.65
CA HIS A 293 4.56 2.72 -1.11
C HIS A 293 4.48 3.86 -0.08
N ASN A 294 5.14 4.97 -0.36
CA ASN A 294 5.18 6.15 0.50
C ASN A 294 4.54 7.35 -0.20
N GLU A 295 3.74 8.12 0.52
CA GLU A 295 3.16 9.42 0.10
C GLU A 295 2.69 9.39 -1.37
N VAL A 296 1.71 8.52 -1.64
CA VAL A 296 1.29 8.19 -3.01
C VAL A 296 0.54 9.34 -3.68
N ASP A 297 0.10 10.31 -2.90
CA ASP A 297 -0.41 11.61 -3.31
C ASP A 297 0.69 12.57 -3.78
N SER A 298 1.90 12.43 -3.26
CA SER A 298 3.12 13.05 -3.79
C SER A 298 3.90 12.10 -4.72
N ALA A 299 3.16 11.48 -5.65
CA ALA A 299 3.64 10.38 -6.49
C ALA A 299 4.95 10.69 -7.22
N TRP A 300 5.14 11.90 -7.76
CA TRP A 300 6.36 12.23 -8.50
C TRP A 300 7.65 12.01 -7.68
N VAL A 301 7.61 12.29 -6.38
CA VAL A 301 8.76 12.18 -5.49
C VAL A 301 8.85 10.78 -4.88
N TRP A 302 7.73 10.21 -4.46
CA TRP A 302 7.74 9.04 -3.57
C TRP A 302 7.13 7.76 -4.13
N THR A 303 6.45 7.82 -5.28
CA THR A 303 5.84 6.65 -5.93
C THR A 303 5.75 6.89 -7.45
N ASN A 304 6.86 7.24 -8.10
CA ASN A 304 6.85 7.75 -9.46
C ASN A 304 6.39 6.67 -10.47
N ALA A 305 5.44 7.02 -11.33
CA ALA A 305 4.97 6.17 -12.43
C ALA A 305 4.92 6.95 -13.76
N GLY A 306 5.75 7.98 -13.89
CA GLY A 306 5.66 8.98 -14.97
C GLY A 306 4.56 10.01 -14.75
N GLU A 307 4.42 10.95 -15.69
CA GLU A 307 3.36 11.96 -15.68
C GLU A 307 2.01 11.31 -15.99
N ARG A 308 1.11 11.31 -15.01
CA ARG A 308 -0.20 10.64 -15.09
C ARG A 308 -1.24 11.41 -14.29
N SER A 309 -2.46 11.50 -14.80
CA SER A 309 -3.57 11.99 -13.99
C SER A 309 -3.77 11.10 -12.75
N VAL A 310 -4.43 11.64 -11.72
CA VAL A 310 -4.77 10.87 -10.51
C VAL A 310 -5.60 9.61 -10.83
N VAL A 311 -6.46 9.65 -11.85
CA VAL A 311 -7.31 8.52 -12.24
C VAL A 311 -6.46 7.38 -12.79
N SER A 312 -5.62 7.67 -13.77
CA SER A 312 -4.69 6.71 -14.36
C SER A 312 -3.65 6.21 -13.36
N PHE A 313 -3.16 7.06 -12.45
CA PHE A 313 -2.24 6.64 -11.40
C PHE A 313 -2.89 5.66 -10.42
N VAL A 314 -4.08 5.98 -9.91
CA VAL A 314 -4.77 5.13 -8.92
C VAL A 314 -5.18 3.78 -9.52
N GLU A 315 -5.46 3.70 -10.82
CA GLU A 315 -5.69 2.43 -11.53
C GLU A 315 -4.51 1.46 -11.39
N GLN A 316 -3.28 1.98 -11.48
CA GLN A 316 -2.07 1.17 -11.28
C GLN A 316 -1.76 0.93 -9.82
N TYR A 317 -1.90 1.96 -8.99
CA TYR A 317 -1.64 1.85 -7.55
C TYR A 317 -2.55 0.80 -6.88
N VAL A 318 -3.83 0.74 -7.23
CA VAL A 318 -4.75 -0.24 -6.65
C VAL A 318 -4.33 -1.68 -6.98
N LYS A 319 -3.75 -1.94 -8.15
CA LYS A 319 -3.19 -3.26 -8.48
C LYS A 319 -2.02 -3.63 -7.58
N SER A 320 -1.10 -2.69 -7.34
CA SER A 320 0.02 -2.90 -6.40
C SER A 320 -0.49 -3.16 -4.97
N LEU A 321 -1.48 -2.40 -4.52
CA LEU A 321 -2.14 -2.58 -3.22
C LEU A 321 -2.85 -3.94 -3.10
N ARG A 322 -3.51 -4.39 -4.17
CA ARG A 322 -4.18 -5.70 -4.23
C ARG A 322 -3.21 -6.87 -4.17
N ILE A 323 -2.10 -6.81 -4.90
CA ILE A 323 -1.07 -7.85 -4.86
C ILE A 323 -0.61 -8.07 -3.42
N VAL A 324 -0.33 -6.98 -2.69
CA VAL A 324 0.07 -7.07 -1.28
C VAL A 324 -1.04 -7.63 -0.39
N ASP A 325 -2.27 -7.11 -0.48
CA ASP A 325 -3.40 -7.59 0.34
C ASP A 325 -3.69 -9.08 0.10
N LEU A 326 -3.78 -9.49 -1.16
CA LEU A 326 -4.16 -10.84 -1.56
C LEU A 326 -3.11 -11.85 -1.07
N ILE A 327 -1.83 -11.62 -1.38
CA ILE A 327 -0.75 -12.53 -0.99
C ILE A 327 -0.60 -12.57 0.53
N ALA A 328 -0.48 -11.41 1.19
CA ALA A 328 -0.29 -11.38 2.65
C ALA A 328 -1.41 -12.09 3.40
N ARG A 329 -2.67 -11.95 2.94
CA ARG A 329 -3.82 -12.58 3.59
C ARG A 329 -3.96 -14.07 3.32
N THR A 330 -3.31 -14.63 2.30
CA THR A 330 -3.21 -16.09 2.17
C THR A 330 -2.37 -16.72 3.29
N TYR A 331 -1.43 -15.96 3.86
CA TYR A 331 -0.57 -16.42 4.94
C TYR A 331 -1.02 -15.95 6.32
N HIS A 332 -1.66 -14.79 6.40
CA HIS A 332 -2.16 -14.22 7.65
C HIS A 332 -3.52 -13.53 7.38
N PRO A 333 -4.67 -14.14 7.73
CA PRO A 333 -5.99 -13.58 7.42
C PRO A 333 -6.25 -12.16 7.94
N GLY A 334 -5.64 -11.82 9.08
CA GLY A 334 -5.67 -10.48 9.67
C GLY A 334 -4.63 -9.48 9.17
N ALA A 335 -3.79 -9.82 8.18
CA ALA A 335 -2.84 -8.90 7.58
C ALA A 335 -3.60 -7.78 6.87
N ARG A 336 -3.01 -6.59 6.84
CA ARG A 336 -3.67 -5.42 6.29
C ARG A 336 -2.71 -4.56 5.50
N ALA A 337 -3.14 -4.19 4.30
CA ALA A 337 -2.47 -3.19 3.48
C ALA A 337 -2.93 -1.76 3.85
N PHE A 338 -2.01 -0.81 3.85
CA PHE A 338 -2.24 0.60 4.18
C PHE A 338 -1.76 1.49 3.04
N VAL A 339 -2.52 2.57 2.80
CA VAL A 339 -2.24 3.58 1.78
C VAL A 339 -1.55 4.76 2.44
N SER A 340 -0.31 5.03 2.05
CA SER A 340 0.47 6.15 2.60
C SER A 340 0.12 7.46 1.91
N LEU A 341 -0.18 8.50 2.70
CA LEU A 341 -0.50 9.85 2.24
C LEU A 341 0.30 10.89 3.04
N ASP A 342 0.70 11.96 2.38
CA ASP A 342 1.23 13.14 3.05
C ASP A 342 0.11 13.97 3.73
N HIS A 343 0.39 15.18 4.24
CA HIS A 343 -0.63 15.99 4.91
C HIS A 343 -1.60 16.72 3.95
N TYR A 344 -1.39 16.66 2.63
CA TYR A 344 -2.20 17.38 1.64
C TYR A 344 -3.52 16.66 1.40
N TRP A 345 -4.64 17.36 1.62
CA TRP A 345 -5.96 16.75 1.60
C TRP A 345 -6.76 17.13 0.36
N THR A 346 -7.10 18.42 0.22
CA THR A 346 -7.71 18.99 -1.00
C THR A 346 -6.72 19.83 -1.82
N LEU A 347 -5.58 20.20 -1.23
CA LEU A 347 -4.42 20.73 -1.95
C LEU A 347 -3.49 19.61 -2.40
N THR A 348 -2.40 20.01 -3.07
CA THR A 348 -1.29 19.16 -3.49
C THR A 348 0.03 19.80 -3.07
N HIS A 349 1.09 19.00 -3.01
CA HIS A 349 2.43 19.48 -2.70
C HIS A 349 2.90 20.56 -3.69
N GLU A 350 2.76 20.30 -4.99
CA GLU A 350 2.92 21.29 -6.06
C GLU A 350 1.69 21.28 -6.99
N PRO A 351 1.37 22.39 -7.68
CA PRO A 351 0.18 22.51 -8.53
C PRO A 351 0.36 21.84 -9.91
N ASP A 352 0.81 20.59 -9.92
CA ASP A 352 0.91 19.77 -11.14
C ASP A 352 0.03 18.51 -11.00
N PRO A 353 -1.14 18.48 -11.65
CA PRO A 353 -2.12 17.40 -11.52
C PRO A 353 -1.69 16.07 -12.17
N GLN A 354 -0.53 16.04 -12.85
CA GLN A 354 0.05 14.81 -13.40
C GLN A 354 1.10 14.19 -12.47
N ARG A 355 1.43 14.86 -11.37
CA ARG A 355 2.57 14.54 -10.50
C ARG A 355 2.20 14.49 -9.03
N TYR A 356 1.25 15.32 -8.63
CA TYR A 356 0.78 15.45 -7.25
C TYR A 356 -0.75 15.47 -7.23
N TYR A 357 -1.33 14.80 -6.24
CA TYR A 357 -2.75 14.53 -6.17
C TYR A 357 -3.30 14.93 -4.81
N PRO A 358 -4.54 15.44 -4.72
CA PRO A 358 -5.16 15.61 -3.41
C PRO A 358 -5.35 14.26 -2.74
N GLY A 359 -4.83 14.07 -1.52
CA GLY A 359 -4.93 12.80 -0.80
C GLY A 359 -6.38 12.32 -0.64
N ARG A 360 -7.34 13.24 -0.48
CA ARG A 360 -8.78 12.91 -0.49
C ARG A 360 -9.21 12.24 -1.78
N ARG A 361 -8.77 12.75 -2.93
CA ARG A 361 -9.16 12.23 -4.25
C ARG A 361 -8.60 10.82 -4.48
N VAL A 362 -7.38 10.55 -3.98
CA VAL A 362 -6.80 9.20 -3.99
C VAL A 362 -7.69 8.23 -3.21
N LEU A 363 -8.11 8.58 -1.99
CA LEU A 363 -8.97 7.72 -1.16
C LEU A 363 -10.38 7.54 -1.74
N GLU A 364 -10.96 8.58 -2.35
CA GLU A 364 -12.25 8.50 -3.04
C GLU A 364 -12.21 7.52 -4.22
N LEU A 365 -11.14 7.57 -5.03
CA LEU A 365 -10.94 6.63 -6.13
C LEU A 365 -10.72 5.20 -5.61
N LEU A 366 -9.97 5.01 -4.53
CA LEU A 366 -9.82 3.68 -3.90
C LEU A 366 -11.15 3.13 -3.38
N CYS A 367 -12.02 3.98 -2.82
CA CYS A 367 -13.37 3.57 -2.44
C CYS A 367 -14.21 3.20 -3.67
N ALA A 368 -14.10 3.95 -4.77
CA ALA A 368 -14.79 3.64 -6.03
C ALA A 368 -14.33 2.30 -6.62
N TRP A 369 -13.02 2.04 -6.69
CA TRP A 369 -12.46 0.75 -7.10
C TRP A 369 -12.91 -0.39 -6.18
N GLY A 370 -12.95 -0.16 -4.86
CA GLY A 370 -13.46 -1.13 -3.91
C GLY A 370 -14.95 -1.46 -4.12
N ARG A 371 -15.77 -0.47 -4.49
CA ARG A 371 -17.19 -0.71 -4.83
C ARG A 371 -17.36 -1.46 -6.15
N ALA A 372 -16.57 -1.10 -7.17
CA ALA A 372 -16.65 -1.72 -8.49
C ALA A 372 -16.14 -3.17 -8.48
N GLU A 373 -14.97 -3.42 -7.86
CA GLU A 373 -14.24 -4.68 -8.04
C GLU A 373 -14.14 -5.57 -6.79
N GLY A 374 -14.87 -5.21 -5.74
CA GLY A 374 -14.97 -5.96 -4.49
C GLY A 374 -14.15 -5.35 -3.36
N ASN A 375 -14.82 -4.84 -2.33
CA ASN A 375 -14.17 -4.10 -1.25
C ASN A 375 -13.26 -5.01 -0.40
N PHE A 376 -12.18 -4.45 0.16
CA PHE A 376 -11.15 -5.19 0.90
C PHE A 376 -10.62 -4.38 2.10
N PRO A 377 -9.98 -5.02 3.10
CA PRO A 377 -9.78 -4.45 4.43
C PRO A 377 -8.60 -3.46 4.52
N TRP A 378 -8.35 -2.62 3.51
CA TRP A 378 -7.27 -1.62 3.53
C TRP A 378 -7.48 -0.53 4.60
N GLY A 379 -6.37 0.08 5.05
CA GLY A 379 -6.31 1.23 5.97
C GLY A 379 -5.54 2.44 5.42
N VAL A 380 -5.42 3.51 6.21
CA VAL A 380 -4.70 4.74 5.82
C VAL A 380 -3.44 4.91 6.67
N ALA A 381 -2.32 5.24 6.04
CA ALA A 381 -1.06 5.60 6.68
C ALA A 381 -0.81 7.10 6.44
N HIS A 382 -1.36 7.97 7.29
CA HIS A 382 -1.41 9.43 7.09
C HIS A 382 -0.20 10.13 7.70
N HIS A 383 0.38 11.13 7.05
CA HIS A 383 1.50 11.92 7.58
C HIS A 383 1.08 13.34 8.00
N PRO A 384 0.43 13.54 9.17
CA PRO A 384 -0.03 14.87 9.60
C PRO A 384 1.11 15.75 10.15
N TYR A 385 2.15 16.00 9.36
CA TYR A 385 3.15 17.02 9.66
C TYR A 385 2.48 18.40 9.85
N PRO A 386 3.09 19.32 10.61
CA PRO A 386 2.71 20.73 10.57
C PRO A 386 2.70 21.24 9.13
N GLU A 387 1.80 22.17 8.82
CA GLU A 387 1.66 22.71 7.47
C GLU A 387 2.98 23.24 6.90
N ASN A 388 3.77 23.88 7.76
CA ASN A 388 5.15 24.21 7.48
C ASN A 388 6.04 23.32 8.35
N LEU A 389 6.76 22.38 7.73
CA LEU A 389 7.61 21.41 8.43
C LEU A 389 8.68 22.08 9.33
N LEU A 390 9.08 23.33 9.05
CA LEU A 390 10.04 24.09 9.87
C LEU A 390 9.40 24.75 11.11
N LYS A 391 8.07 24.71 11.23
CA LYS A 391 7.31 25.34 12.31
C LYS A 391 6.58 24.28 13.13
N PRO A 392 7.08 23.91 14.31
CA PRO A 392 6.49 22.85 15.12
C PRO A 392 5.13 23.24 15.75
N ASP A 393 4.72 24.50 15.72
CA ASP A 393 3.48 25.00 16.32
C ASP A 393 2.22 24.71 15.47
N THR A 394 1.96 23.43 15.19
CA THR A 394 0.87 22.94 14.33
C THR A 394 -0.53 23.45 14.71
N TRP A 395 -0.78 23.83 15.97
CA TRP A 395 -2.04 24.48 16.36
C TRP A 395 -2.31 25.81 15.62
N ASN A 396 -1.28 26.44 15.07
CA ASN A 396 -1.35 27.65 14.25
C ASN A 396 -1.47 27.38 12.75
N ASP A 397 -1.56 26.12 12.30
CA ASP A 397 -1.67 25.77 10.87
C ASP A 397 -2.91 26.45 10.25
N ALA A 398 -2.68 27.32 9.26
CA ALA A 398 -3.72 28.21 8.74
C ALA A 398 -4.67 27.49 7.78
N THR A 399 -4.14 26.53 7.02
CA THR A 399 -4.88 25.77 6.00
C THR A 399 -5.49 24.48 6.55
N ALA A 400 -5.19 24.10 7.79
CA ALA A 400 -5.86 23.04 8.53
C ALA A 400 -7.15 23.58 9.17
N ARG A 401 -8.28 23.44 8.45
CA ARG A 401 -9.62 23.87 8.86
C ARG A 401 -10.45 22.69 9.39
N ASP A 402 -11.46 22.97 10.19
CA ASP A 402 -12.36 21.97 10.78
C ASP A 402 -13.52 21.58 9.84
N ASP A 403 -13.24 21.47 8.54
CA ASP A 403 -14.19 21.07 7.50
C ASP A 403 -13.59 20.03 6.56
N VAL A 404 -14.43 19.16 5.98
CA VAL A 404 -13.98 18.06 5.11
C VAL A 404 -13.33 18.51 3.80
N ASP A 405 -13.47 19.79 3.44
CA ASP A 405 -12.85 20.42 2.28
C ASP A 405 -11.55 21.16 2.65
N THR A 406 -11.04 20.93 3.87
CA THR A 406 -9.77 21.50 4.36
C THR A 406 -8.62 21.25 3.38
N PRO A 407 -7.80 22.26 3.06
CA PRO A 407 -6.58 22.12 2.28
C PRO A 407 -5.64 20.99 2.74
N ARG A 408 -5.43 20.90 4.06
CA ARG A 408 -4.53 19.94 4.70
C ARG A 408 -5.20 19.29 5.90
N VAL A 409 -4.75 18.08 6.21
CA VAL A 409 -5.04 17.40 7.47
C VAL A 409 -3.74 17.27 8.25
N THR A 410 -3.59 18.09 9.30
CA THR A 410 -2.45 18.07 10.23
C THR A 410 -2.93 17.61 11.61
N PHE A 411 -2.07 17.66 12.64
CA PHE A 411 -2.53 17.36 14.00
C PHE A 411 -3.63 18.30 14.48
N LYS A 412 -3.66 19.55 13.99
CA LYS A 412 -4.67 20.55 14.38
C LYS A 412 -6.11 20.11 14.11
N ASN A 413 -6.33 19.46 12.98
CA ASN A 413 -7.66 19.08 12.50
C ASN A 413 -7.74 17.59 12.14
N ILE A 414 -6.95 16.73 12.79
CA ILE A 414 -6.89 15.28 12.48
C ILE A 414 -8.26 14.59 12.57
N GLY A 415 -9.19 15.17 13.35
CA GLY A 415 -10.59 14.77 13.41
C GLY A 415 -11.33 14.81 12.07
N VAL A 416 -10.89 15.64 11.11
CA VAL A 416 -11.48 15.69 9.76
C VAL A 416 -11.28 14.36 9.01
N LEU A 417 -10.10 13.74 9.11
CA LEU A 417 -9.87 12.41 8.53
C LEU A 417 -10.80 11.37 9.18
N MET A 418 -10.99 11.44 10.49
CA MET A 418 -11.89 10.55 11.22
C MET A 418 -13.35 10.75 10.79
N GLN A 419 -13.79 12.00 10.65
CA GLN A 419 -15.12 12.34 10.15
C GLN A 419 -15.35 11.79 8.74
N TRP A 420 -14.35 11.90 7.86
CA TRP A 420 -14.42 11.36 6.50
C TRP A 420 -14.53 9.83 6.51
N LEU A 421 -13.67 9.14 7.27
CA LEU A 421 -13.68 7.67 7.38
C LEU A 421 -14.94 7.10 8.07
N GLN A 422 -15.64 7.92 8.87
CA GLN A 422 -16.91 7.54 9.48
C GLN A 422 -18.08 7.52 8.50
N GLN A 423 -17.97 8.10 7.31
CA GLN A 423 -19.06 8.08 6.33
C GLN A 423 -19.29 6.64 5.82
N PRO A 424 -20.55 6.15 5.74
CA PRO A 424 -20.86 4.75 5.39
C PRO A 424 -20.16 4.23 4.12
N GLU A 425 -20.04 5.07 3.11
CA GLU A 425 -19.41 4.79 1.81
C GLU A 425 -17.89 4.57 1.87
N HIS A 426 -17.23 5.00 2.95
CA HIS A 426 -15.79 4.87 3.15
C HIS A 426 -15.43 3.70 4.07
N ARG A 427 -16.42 3.11 4.75
CA ARG A 427 -16.22 1.99 5.69
C ARG A 427 -15.94 0.66 4.96
N TYR A 428 -15.31 -0.26 5.68
CA TYR A 428 -15.18 -1.65 5.24
C TYR A 428 -16.09 -2.54 6.09
N ARG A 429 -17.05 -3.21 5.45
CA ARG A 429 -18.04 -4.07 6.14
C ARG A 429 -18.69 -3.38 7.36
N GLY A 430 -18.99 -2.09 7.22
CA GLY A 430 -19.60 -1.25 8.27
C GLY A 430 -18.65 -0.73 9.35
N ALA A 431 -17.38 -1.15 9.37
CA ALA A 431 -16.36 -0.68 10.30
C ALA A 431 -15.53 0.48 9.72
N VAL A 432 -15.16 1.43 10.58
CA VAL A 432 -14.20 2.50 10.25
C VAL A 432 -12.84 1.86 9.95
N ARG A 433 -12.18 2.32 8.88
CA ARG A 433 -10.85 1.83 8.50
C ARG A 433 -9.81 2.31 9.51
N PRO A 434 -8.80 1.49 9.83
CA PRO A 434 -7.74 1.91 10.75
C PRO A 434 -6.86 2.97 10.10
N VAL A 435 -6.19 3.73 10.96
CA VAL A 435 -5.22 4.74 10.59
C VAL A 435 -3.91 4.51 11.35
N LEU A 436 -2.81 4.54 10.62
CA LEU A 436 -1.46 4.65 11.17
C LEU A 436 -0.99 6.07 10.87
N LEU A 437 -0.47 6.78 11.87
CA LEU A 437 0.32 7.96 11.60
C LEU A 437 1.76 7.46 11.46
N SER A 438 2.21 7.25 10.22
CA SER A 438 3.42 6.46 9.90
C SER A 438 4.72 7.26 9.91
N GLU A 439 4.66 8.56 9.67
CA GLU A 439 5.82 9.45 9.67
C GLU A 439 5.45 10.92 9.95
N GLN A 440 5.81 11.46 11.13
CA GLN A 440 5.62 12.89 11.47
C GLN A 440 6.61 13.34 12.53
N GLY A 441 7.05 14.58 12.45
CA GLY A 441 8.00 15.13 13.40
C GLY A 441 7.84 16.64 13.62
N PHE A 442 8.40 17.13 14.72
CA PHE A 442 8.38 18.54 15.07
C PHE A 442 9.79 19.09 15.04
N HIS A 443 10.03 20.01 14.10
CA HIS A 443 11.33 20.61 13.86
C HIS A 443 11.83 21.45 15.04
N THR A 444 13.11 21.29 15.39
CA THR A 444 13.84 22.22 16.27
C THR A 444 14.87 22.99 15.44
N PRO A 445 14.70 24.31 15.21
CA PRO A 445 15.64 25.07 14.37
C PRO A 445 17.07 25.10 14.93
N ASP A 446 17.18 25.10 16.27
CA ASP A 446 18.44 25.04 17.00
C ASP A 446 18.32 24.13 18.24
N ASP A 447 19.45 23.94 18.92
CA ASP A 447 19.55 23.14 20.13
C ASP A 447 19.16 23.91 21.40
N SER A 448 18.62 25.14 21.27
CA SER A 448 18.25 25.94 22.44
C SER A 448 17.13 25.28 23.23
N THR A 449 17.11 25.55 24.54
CA THR A 449 16.04 25.09 25.43
C THR A 449 14.67 25.55 24.95
N ALA A 450 14.56 26.76 24.38
CA ALA A 450 13.29 27.30 23.88
C ALA A 450 12.75 26.48 22.69
N SER A 451 13.61 26.18 21.71
CA SER A 451 13.26 25.33 20.55
C SER A 451 12.83 23.92 20.98
N GLN A 452 13.58 23.31 21.90
CA GLN A 452 13.23 21.99 22.44
C GLN A 452 11.93 22.03 23.26
N GLN A 453 11.68 23.08 24.05
CA GLN A 453 10.41 23.26 24.76
C GLN A 453 9.23 23.41 23.80
N LEU A 454 9.42 24.06 22.66
CA LEU A 454 8.39 24.18 21.63
C LEU A 454 8.08 22.81 20.99
N GLN A 455 9.11 22.01 20.70
CA GLN A 455 8.94 20.61 20.28
C GLN A 455 8.14 19.79 21.32
N CYS A 456 8.43 19.98 22.61
CA CYS A 456 7.69 19.30 23.68
C CYS A 456 6.20 19.71 23.72
N ARG A 457 5.88 20.99 23.49
CA ARG A 457 4.49 21.45 23.42
C ARG A 457 3.75 20.85 22.22
N ALA A 458 4.42 20.77 21.07
CA ALA A 458 3.88 20.16 19.87
C ALA A 458 3.59 18.66 20.07
N LEU A 459 4.53 17.92 20.68
CA LEU A 459 4.34 16.51 21.06
C LEU A 459 3.11 16.30 21.95
N ARG A 460 2.97 17.09 23.02
CA ARG A 460 1.82 16.99 23.94
C ARG A 460 0.51 17.33 23.23
N TYR A 461 0.48 18.43 22.48
CA TYR A 461 -0.69 18.83 21.69
C TYR A 461 -1.11 17.73 20.71
N ALA A 462 -0.17 17.21 19.92
CA ALA A 462 -0.45 16.15 18.96
C ALA A 462 -0.99 14.88 19.63
N TRP A 463 -0.42 14.48 20.77
CA TRP A 463 -0.92 13.35 21.54
C TRP A 463 -2.37 13.56 22.00
N GLU A 464 -2.71 14.74 22.52
CA GLU A 464 -4.07 15.10 22.93
C GLU A 464 -5.06 15.07 21.76
N GLN A 465 -4.63 15.46 20.55
CA GLN A 465 -5.48 15.42 19.36
C GLN A 465 -5.76 13.99 18.87
N VAL A 466 -4.80 13.06 19.00
CA VAL A 466 -4.95 11.69 18.47
C VAL A 466 -5.52 10.69 19.48
N ALA A 467 -5.31 10.91 20.77
CA ALA A 467 -5.71 9.98 21.84
C ALA A 467 -7.20 9.59 21.81
N PRO A 468 -8.16 10.49 21.51
CA PRO A 468 -9.58 10.15 21.50
C PRO A 468 -10.03 9.19 20.39
N TYR A 469 -9.20 8.95 19.36
CA TYR A 469 -9.61 8.20 18.18
C TYR A 469 -9.09 6.76 18.20
N ASP A 470 -9.97 5.80 18.49
CA ASP A 470 -9.64 4.37 18.47
C ASP A 470 -9.21 3.86 17.09
N ALA A 471 -9.73 4.47 16.02
CA ALA A 471 -9.35 4.13 14.65
C ALA A 471 -7.88 4.48 14.34
N ILE A 472 -7.28 5.46 15.05
CA ILE A 472 -5.84 5.73 14.97
C ILE A 472 -5.14 4.68 15.82
N GLU A 473 -4.58 3.66 15.21
CA GLU A 473 -3.98 2.53 15.94
C GLU A 473 -2.54 2.82 16.36
N ALA A 474 -1.87 3.75 15.67
CA ALA A 474 -0.46 4.07 15.89
C ALA A 474 -0.13 5.52 15.57
N PHE A 475 0.78 6.10 16.34
CA PHE A 475 1.49 7.35 16.09
C PHE A 475 2.99 7.10 16.16
N HIS A 476 3.61 6.92 14.99
CA HIS A 476 5.04 6.72 14.82
C HIS A 476 5.76 8.07 14.72
N TYR A 477 6.45 8.45 15.80
CA TYR A 477 7.22 9.68 15.78
C TYR A 477 8.45 9.54 14.87
N HIS A 478 8.57 10.43 13.88
CA HIS A 478 9.74 10.61 13.03
C HIS A 478 10.60 11.75 13.59
N ARG A 479 11.74 11.47 14.22
CA ARG A 479 12.46 10.19 14.30
C ARG A 479 13.24 10.06 15.61
N ARG A 480 13.88 8.90 15.81
CA ARG A 480 14.78 8.64 16.94
C ARG A 480 15.81 9.76 17.16
N MET A 481 16.44 10.19 16.07
CA MET A 481 17.61 11.06 16.08
C MET A 481 17.60 11.96 14.84
N ASP A 482 18.04 13.21 14.97
CA ASP A 482 18.22 14.10 13.83
C ASP A 482 19.09 13.43 12.77
N HIS A 483 18.86 13.76 11.51
CA HIS A 483 19.57 13.14 10.41
C HIS A 483 19.95 14.19 9.35
N PRO A 484 21.20 14.16 8.85
CA PRO A 484 21.70 15.20 7.95
C PRO A 484 21.01 15.21 6.58
N ALA A 485 20.43 14.07 6.15
CA ALA A 485 19.77 13.93 4.85
C ALA A 485 18.25 14.20 4.88
N GLU A 486 17.76 15.03 5.82
CA GLU A 486 16.34 15.38 5.99
C GLU A 486 16.02 16.81 5.48
N GLY A 487 16.76 17.29 4.47
CA GLY A 487 16.53 18.63 3.90
C GLY A 487 16.71 19.78 4.90
N GLY A 488 17.46 19.57 5.97
CA GLY A 488 17.66 20.54 7.06
C GLY A 488 16.67 20.38 8.23
N LEU A 489 15.72 19.46 8.17
CA LEU A 489 14.82 19.17 9.28
C LEU A 489 15.54 18.48 10.44
N LYS A 490 15.28 18.96 11.65
CA LYS A 490 15.78 18.41 12.92
C LYS A 490 14.60 17.98 13.80
N CYS A 491 13.92 16.91 13.40
CA CYS A 491 12.75 16.39 14.10
C CYS A 491 13.09 15.33 15.16
N GLY A 492 14.36 14.94 15.28
CA GLY A 492 14.80 13.88 16.16
C GLY A 492 14.47 14.10 17.63
N LEU A 493 14.20 13.02 18.36
CA LEU A 493 14.20 13.01 19.84
C LEU A 493 15.63 13.13 20.40
N ARG A 494 16.64 12.85 19.59
CA ARG A 494 18.06 13.09 19.86
C ARG A 494 18.64 14.08 18.86
N MET A 495 19.67 14.80 19.28
CA MET A 495 20.51 15.61 18.39
C MET A 495 21.25 14.73 17.37
N LEU A 496 21.90 15.34 16.38
CA LEU A 496 22.73 14.62 15.42
C LEU A 496 23.80 13.77 16.13
N ALA A 497 24.08 12.58 15.59
CA ALA A 497 25.22 11.78 16.03
C ALA A 497 26.53 12.55 15.83
N ASP A 498 27.50 12.24 16.69
CA ASP A 498 28.87 12.74 16.54
C ASP A 498 29.46 12.18 15.24
N PRO A 499 29.83 13.04 14.27
CA PRO A 499 30.35 12.59 12.98
C PRO A 499 31.73 11.91 13.07
N ALA A 500 32.49 12.16 14.14
CA ALA A 500 33.83 11.59 14.32
C ALA A 500 33.78 10.21 14.99
N THR A 501 32.87 10.02 15.95
CA THR A 501 32.80 8.79 16.75
C THR A 501 31.62 7.89 16.38
N GLY A 502 30.62 8.41 15.69
CA GLY A 502 29.35 7.74 15.43
C GLY A 502 28.48 7.58 16.69
N ALA A 503 28.86 8.19 17.82
CA ALA A 503 28.09 8.15 19.04
C ALA A 503 26.76 8.90 18.86
N ASP A 504 25.68 8.38 19.44
CA ASP A 504 24.38 9.04 19.38
C ASP A 504 24.43 10.44 19.96
N GLY A 505 23.68 11.35 19.34
CA GLY A 505 23.49 12.68 19.88
C GLY A 505 22.76 12.66 21.22
N ALA A 506 22.96 13.74 21.99
CA ALA A 506 22.30 13.91 23.28
C ALA A 506 20.77 13.85 23.13
N ARG A 507 20.09 13.31 24.15
CA ARG A 507 18.62 13.32 24.25
C ARG A 507 18.13 14.76 24.32
N LYS A 508 17.18 15.12 23.46
CA LYS A 508 16.46 16.39 23.55
C LYS A 508 15.39 16.31 24.64
N LEU A 509 14.87 17.46 25.07
CA LEU A 509 13.69 17.52 25.96
C LEU A 509 12.48 16.77 25.39
N GLY A 510 12.37 16.73 24.05
CA GLY A 510 11.34 15.96 23.35
C GLY A 510 11.40 14.47 23.64
N TRP A 511 12.59 13.89 23.86
CA TRP A 511 12.75 12.47 24.22
C TRP A 511 12.04 12.15 25.53
N TYR A 512 12.26 12.96 26.56
CA TYR A 512 11.62 12.77 27.87
C TYR A 512 10.12 13.01 27.80
N THR A 513 9.69 14.02 27.03
CA THR A 513 8.25 14.25 26.79
C THR A 513 7.60 13.05 26.11
N TRP A 514 8.24 12.47 25.08
CA TRP A 514 7.72 11.28 24.41
C TRP A 514 7.71 10.05 25.31
N GLN A 515 8.70 9.91 26.19
CA GLN A 515 8.72 8.87 27.21
C GLN A 515 7.50 8.94 28.15
N GLU A 516 7.14 10.15 28.60
CA GLU A 516 6.00 10.40 29.50
C GLU A 516 4.63 10.18 28.84
N LEU A 517 4.48 10.53 27.56
CA LEU A 517 3.22 10.40 26.83
C LEU A 517 2.78 8.94 26.72
N GLY A 518 1.49 8.67 26.56
CA GLY A 518 0.99 7.32 26.24
C GLY A 518 1.32 6.18 27.22
N GLN A 519 1.79 6.51 28.42
CA GLN A 519 1.81 5.59 29.55
C GLN A 519 0.36 5.35 30.00
N ALA A 520 -0.02 4.10 30.23
CA ALA A 520 -1.29 3.81 30.88
C ALA A 520 -1.27 4.41 32.30
N PRO A 521 -2.39 4.98 32.79
CA PRO A 521 -2.48 5.50 34.16
C PRO A 521 -2.19 4.44 35.23
#